data_AF-A0A8G1RG84-F1
#
_entry.id   AF-A0A8G1RG84-F1
#
_cell.length_a   1.000
_cell.length_b   1.000
_cell.length_c   1.000
_cell.angle_alpha   90.00
_cell.angle_beta   90.00
_cell.angle_gamma   90.00
#
_symmetry.space_group_name_H-M   'P 1'
#
loop_
_entity.id
_entity.type
_entity.pdbx_description
1 polymer ?
#
loop_
_entity_poly.entity_id
_entity_poly.type
_entity_poly.pdbx_seq_one_letter_code
_entity_poly.pdbx_strand_id
1 'polypeptide(L)'
;MTGTKLKYQLHVQKLHARCGDFVRTGPRELTIFRASAIELIYGSSSRCTKGAWYDQNSGDPDKVGIENLRDAAKHRLRRKAWDKGLGLRALDKYEARVTAKVNQLMAGIGTGIPVNITQHSTFYAWDVMGEIAFSKDFGMTGLEHPAVDGLHWAMTTAGVVTTLPWLMNMLRVIPGATGRFERFAGWCSEPAEY
;
A
#
# COMPACT_ATOMS: atom_id res chain seq x y z
N MET A 1 3.34 25.08 -4.11
CA MET A 1 3.39 24.71 -5.54
C MET A 1 2.38 23.59 -5.78
N THR A 2 1.35 23.88 -6.58
CA THR A 2 0.18 23.03 -6.89
C THR A 2 0.59 21.79 -7.70
N GLY A 3 0.81 20.66 -7.02
CA GLY A 3 1.11 19.35 -7.61
C GLY A 3 -0.11 18.61 -8.16
N THR A 4 -1.01 19.27 -8.89
CA THR A 4 -2.32 18.71 -9.27
C THR A 4 -2.50 18.45 -10.77
N LYS A 5 -1.51 18.74 -11.62
CA LYS A 5 -1.64 18.61 -13.09
C LYS A 5 -0.90 17.44 -13.73
N LEU A 6 -0.03 16.74 -13.01
CA LEU A 6 0.71 15.62 -13.62
C LEU A 6 -0.13 14.34 -13.58
N LYS A 7 -0.75 14.01 -14.71
CA LYS A 7 -1.35 12.69 -14.96
C LYS A 7 -0.27 11.77 -15.55
N TYR A 8 0.50 11.09 -14.70
CA TYR A 8 1.66 10.29 -15.11
C TYR A 8 1.32 9.28 -16.21
N GLN A 9 0.20 8.57 -16.07
CA GLN A 9 -0.27 7.60 -17.08
C GLN A 9 -0.44 8.22 -18.47
N LEU A 10 -0.99 9.44 -18.57
CA LEU A 10 -1.17 10.14 -19.85
C LEU A 10 0.16 10.65 -20.41
N HIS A 11 1.08 11.06 -19.52
CA HIS A 11 2.41 11.48 -19.93
C HIS A 11 3.19 10.31 -20.54
N VAL A 12 3.19 9.17 -19.85
CA VAL A 12 3.84 7.93 -20.28
C VAL A 12 3.23 7.42 -21.59
N GLN A 13 1.90 7.49 -21.76
CA GLN A 13 1.24 7.17 -23.04
C GLN A 13 1.68 8.09 -24.20
N LYS A 14 1.87 9.40 -23.95
CA LYS A 14 2.42 10.31 -24.95
C LYS A 14 3.86 9.97 -25.33
N LEU A 15 4.66 9.50 -24.38
CA LEU A 15 6.02 9.04 -24.67
C LEU A 15 6.01 7.77 -25.52
N HIS A 16 5.12 6.82 -25.23
CA HIS A 16 4.94 5.62 -26.05
C HIS A 16 4.66 5.98 -27.52
N ALA A 17 3.70 6.89 -27.74
CA ALA A 17 3.34 7.34 -29.08
C ALA A 17 4.49 8.01 -29.85
N ARG A 18 5.47 8.62 -29.14
CA ARG A 18 6.59 9.35 -29.74
C ARG A 18 7.87 8.51 -29.89
N CYS A 19 8.13 7.65 -28.92
CA CYS A 19 9.42 6.97 -28.76
C CYS A 19 9.33 5.45 -28.98
N GLY A 20 8.12 4.90 -29.14
CA GLY A 20 7.89 3.47 -29.29
C GLY A 20 7.89 2.71 -27.96
N ASP A 21 7.99 1.38 -28.06
CA ASP A 21 7.66 0.45 -26.97
C ASP A 21 8.63 0.44 -25.77
N PHE A 22 9.81 1.04 -25.92
CA PHE A 22 10.85 1.06 -24.90
C PHE A 22 11.25 2.50 -24.62
N VAL A 23 10.84 3.01 -23.45
CA VAL A 23 11.06 4.40 -23.07
C VAL A 23 11.79 4.46 -21.74
N ARG A 24 12.95 5.10 -21.72
CA ARG A 24 13.65 5.42 -20.47
C ARG A 24 12.96 6.62 -19.80
N THR A 25 12.20 6.36 -18.74
CA THR A 25 11.44 7.38 -17.98
C THR A 25 12.23 7.99 -16.82
N GLY A 26 13.35 7.37 -16.44
CA GLY A 26 14.22 7.88 -15.38
C GLY A 26 15.68 7.41 -15.54
N PRO A 27 16.61 7.88 -14.69
CA PRO A 27 18.03 7.55 -14.80
C PRO A 27 18.34 6.05 -14.74
N ARG A 28 17.50 5.28 -14.03
CA ARG A 28 17.60 3.82 -13.88
C ARG A 28 16.24 3.12 -14.09
N GLU A 29 15.35 3.75 -14.85
CA GLU A 29 13.99 3.27 -15.07
C GLU A 29 13.72 3.13 -16.57
N LEU A 30 13.23 1.95 -16.96
CA LEU A 30 12.82 1.63 -18.32
C LEU A 30 11.34 1.22 -18.28
N THR A 31 10.50 1.97 -18.98
CA THR A 31 9.10 1.64 -19.20
C THR A 31 8.97 0.85 -20.50
N ILE A 32 8.27 -0.29 -20.43
CA ILE A 32 8.07 -1.21 -21.55
C ILE A 32 6.57 -1.34 -21.82
N PHE A 33 6.14 -1.07 -23.05
CA PHE A 33 4.73 -1.04 -23.46
C PHE A 33 4.26 -2.32 -24.15
N ARG A 34 4.92 -3.46 -23.90
CA ARG A 34 4.57 -4.75 -24.50
C ARG A 34 4.01 -5.71 -23.45
N ALA A 35 2.85 -6.30 -23.74
CA ALA A 35 2.26 -7.33 -22.90
C ALA A 35 3.19 -8.54 -22.70
N SER A 36 3.99 -8.89 -23.71
CA SER A 36 4.98 -9.97 -23.62
C SER A 36 6.07 -9.74 -22.56
N ALA A 37 6.29 -8.49 -22.12
CA ALA A 37 7.25 -8.19 -21.07
C ALA A 37 6.76 -8.61 -19.68
N ILE A 38 5.45 -8.78 -19.49
CA ILE A 38 4.87 -9.13 -18.18
C ILE A 38 5.43 -10.48 -17.71
N GLU A 39 5.38 -11.52 -18.55
CA GLU A 39 5.91 -12.84 -18.19
C GLU A 39 7.44 -12.81 -18.05
N LEU A 40 8.15 -12.05 -18.88
CA LEU A 40 9.61 -11.96 -18.80
C LEU A 40 10.09 -11.28 -17.50
N ILE A 41 9.32 -10.33 -16.97
CA ILE A 41 9.69 -9.53 -15.78
C ILE A 41 9.08 -10.12 -14.50
N TYR A 42 7.83 -10.53 -14.53
CA TYR A 42 7.07 -10.98 -13.35
C TYR A 42 6.80 -12.49 -13.33
N GLY A 43 7.10 -13.21 -14.42
CA GLY A 43 6.90 -14.64 -14.51
C GLY A 43 7.81 -15.43 -13.59
N SER A 44 7.45 -16.70 -13.38
CA SER A 44 8.14 -17.59 -12.44
C SER A 44 9.61 -17.86 -12.76
N SER A 45 9.99 -17.80 -14.04
CA SER A 45 11.36 -17.95 -14.53
C SER A 45 12.13 -16.63 -14.62
N SER A 46 11.51 -15.51 -14.23
CA SER A 46 12.14 -14.20 -14.30
C SER A 46 13.35 -14.12 -13.38
N ARG A 47 14.42 -13.51 -13.90
CA ARG A 47 15.61 -13.14 -13.12
C ARG A 47 15.48 -11.73 -12.54
N CYS A 48 14.46 -10.98 -12.92
CA CYS A 48 14.22 -9.65 -12.40
C CYS A 48 13.82 -9.72 -10.93
N THR A 49 14.42 -8.86 -10.11
CA THR A 49 14.03 -8.67 -8.72
C THR A 49 13.44 -7.27 -8.56
N LYS A 50 12.72 -7.06 -7.45
CA LYS A 50 12.25 -5.73 -7.06
C LYS A 50 13.42 -4.73 -7.10
N GLY A 51 13.18 -3.56 -7.69
CA GLY A 51 14.19 -2.52 -7.83
C GLY A 51 14.62 -1.90 -6.50
N ALA A 52 15.66 -1.07 -6.53
CA ALA A 52 16.20 -0.39 -5.34
C ALA A 52 15.19 0.55 -4.66
N TRP A 53 14.12 0.95 -5.36
CA TRP A 53 13.03 1.73 -4.78
C TRP A 53 12.43 1.06 -3.53
N TYR A 54 12.35 -0.27 -3.50
CA TYR A 54 11.80 -1.01 -2.36
C TYR A 54 12.69 -1.02 -1.10
N ASP A 55 13.97 -0.61 -1.21
CA ASP A 55 14.87 -0.45 -0.04
C ASP A 55 14.64 0.87 0.72
N GLN A 56 13.79 1.75 0.21
CA GLN A 56 13.47 3.04 0.85
C GLN A 56 12.84 2.87 2.24
N ASN A 57 12.32 1.68 2.56
CA ASN A 57 11.75 1.32 3.86
C ASN A 57 12.80 0.76 4.84
N SER A 58 13.83 0.09 4.36
CA SER A 58 15.03 -0.31 5.09
C SER A 58 15.96 -1.02 4.12
N GLY A 59 17.27 -0.76 4.19
CA GLY A 59 18.26 -1.59 3.49
C GLY A 59 18.48 -2.94 4.17
N ASP A 60 17.96 -3.11 5.39
CA ASP A 60 17.98 -4.37 6.13
C ASP A 60 16.72 -5.20 5.77
N PRO A 61 16.88 -6.35 5.10
CA PRO A 61 15.77 -7.21 4.68
C PRO A 61 15.01 -7.82 5.87
N ASP A 62 15.58 -7.82 7.08
CA ASP A 62 14.88 -8.31 8.25
C ASP A 62 13.91 -7.28 8.84
N LYS A 63 14.06 -6.00 8.49
CA LYS A 63 13.25 -4.87 9.00
C LYS A 63 12.26 -4.27 7.99
N VAL A 64 11.97 -4.96 6.89
CA VAL A 64 10.97 -4.54 5.90
C VAL A 64 9.73 -5.42 5.93
N GLY A 65 8.58 -4.90 5.48
CA GLY A 65 7.41 -5.73 5.19
C GLY A 65 7.61 -6.63 3.97
N ILE A 66 6.73 -7.61 3.79
CA ILE A 66 6.80 -8.58 2.68
C ILE A 66 6.69 -7.89 1.30
N GLU A 67 5.91 -6.82 1.23
CA GLU A 67 5.69 -5.99 0.05
C GLU A 67 6.97 -5.30 -0.42
N ASN A 68 7.89 -4.99 0.49
CA ASN A 68 9.16 -4.32 0.19
C ASN A 68 10.35 -5.28 0.11
N LEU A 69 10.18 -6.53 0.54
CA LEU A 69 11.27 -7.51 0.58
C LEU A 69 11.76 -7.91 -0.81
N ARG A 70 13.06 -7.70 -1.06
CA ARG A 70 13.75 -8.01 -2.34
C ARG A 70 14.43 -9.38 -2.33
N ASP A 71 14.76 -9.92 -1.16
CA ASP A 71 15.34 -11.26 -0.99
C ASP A 71 14.26 -12.34 -1.23
N ALA A 72 14.44 -13.14 -2.29
CA ALA A 72 13.48 -14.15 -2.70
C ALA A 72 13.32 -15.30 -1.68
N ALA A 73 14.39 -15.69 -0.99
CA ALA A 73 14.33 -16.77 -0.01
C ALA A 73 13.57 -16.34 1.24
N LYS A 74 13.86 -15.13 1.75
CA LYS A 74 13.14 -14.54 2.87
C LYS A 74 11.68 -14.22 2.50
N HIS A 75 11.43 -13.73 1.29
CA HIS A 75 10.08 -13.49 0.79
C HIS A 75 9.27 -14.79 0.74
N ARG A 76 9.84 -15.87 0.19
CA ARG A 76 9.18 -17.19 0.16
C ARG A 76 8.82 -17.68 1.57
N LEU A 77 9.71 -17.51 2.54
CA LEU A 77 9.45 -17.90 3.93
C LEU A 77 8.28 -17.11 4.53
N ARG A 78 8.31 -15.77 4.43
CA ARG A 78 7.26 -14.90 4.99
C ARG A 78 5.92 -15.09 4.26
N ARG A 79 5.95 -15.30 2.94
CA ARG A 79 4.75 -15.52 2.12
C ARG A 79 3.93 -16.71 2.60
N LYS A 80 4.58 -17.79 3.06
CA LYS A 80 3.87 -18.96 3.62
C LYS A 80 2.96 -18.62 4.80
N ALA A 81 3.35 -17.66 5.65
CA ALA A 81 2.52 -17.21 6.76
C ALA A 81 1.33 -16.38 6.24
N TRP A 82 1.59 -15.47 5.31
CA TRP A 82 0.56 -14.66 4.66
C TRP A 82 -0.47 -15.50 3.90
N ASP A 83 -0.06 -16.54 3.19
CA ASP A 83 -0.97 -17.43 2.46
C ASP A 83 -1.94 -18.18 3.36
N LYS A 84 -1.60 -18.40 4.64
CA LYS A 84 -2.52 -18.99 5.62
C LYS A 84 -3.62 -18.01 6.02
N GLY A 85 -3.31 -16.72 6.12
CA GLY A 85 -4.25 -15.67 6.54
C GLY A 85 -5.04 -15.06 5.39
N LEU A 86 -4.49 -15.01 4.17
CA LEU A 86 -5.13 -14.40 3.00
C LEU A 86 -5.42 -15.40 1.87
N GLY A 87 -5.28 -16.69 2.13
CA GLY A 87 -5.68 -17.74 1.19
C GLY A 87 -7.19 -17.94 1.17
N LEU A 88 -7.68 -18.63 0.14
CA LEU A 88 -9.13 -18.88 -0.07
C LEU A 88 -9.85 -19.43 1.17
N ARG A 89 -9.25 -20.39 1.88
CA ARG A 89 -9.83 -20.99 3.09
C ARG A 89 -9.99 -19.99 4.25
N ALA A 90 -9.17 -18.95 4.30
CA ALA A 90 -9.30 -17.89 5.30
C ALA A 90 -10.40 -16.92 4.90
N LEU A 91 -10.52 -16.60 3.60
CA LEU A 91 -11.58 -15.74 3.06
C LEU A 91 -12.98 -16.29 3.39
N ASP A 92 -13.20 -17.61 3.29
CA ASP A 92 -14.47 -18.24 3.68
C ASP A 92 -14.86 -17.93 5.14
N LYS A 93 -13.88 -17.80 6.03
CA LYS A 93 -14.11 -17.45 7.44
C LYS A 93 -14.41 -15.97 7.65
N TYR A 94 -13.96 -15.12 6.74
CA TYR A 94 -14.14 -13.67 6.84
C TYR A 94 -15.43 -13.18 6.17
N GLU A 95 -16.05 -14.00 5.32
CA GLU A 95 -17.24 -13.64 4.53
C GLU A 95 -18.32 -12.97 5.37
N ALA A 96 -18.70 -13.56 6.51
CA ALA A 96 -19.72 -13.00 7.39
C ALA A 96 -19.32 -11.62 7.96
N ARG A 97 -18.07 -11.45 8.38
CA ARG A 97 -17.53 -10.19 8.93
C ARG A 97 -17.48 -9.11 7.85
N VAL A 98 -17.02 -9.45 6.65
CA VAL A 98 -16.96 -8.53 5.51
C VAL A 98 -18.37 -8.13 5.07
N THR A 99 -19.31 -9.09 5.02
CA THR A 99 -20.71 -8.83 4.68
C THR A 99 -21.35 -7.85 5.65
N ALA A 100 -21.08 -7.97 6.95
CA ALA A 100 -21.55 -7.01 7.95
C ALA A 100 -21.03 -5.59 7.67
N LYS A 101 -19.74 -5.44 7.31
CA LYS A 101 -19.15 -4.15 6.92
C LYS A 101 -19.73 -3.60 5.61
N VAL A 102 -20.03 -4.46 4.64
CA VAL A 102 -20.72 -4.05 3.40
C VAL A 102 -22.12 -3.52 3.73
N ASN A 103 -22.88 -4.20 4.59
CA ASN A 103 -24.20 -3.74 5.00
C ASN A 103 -24.15 -2.38 5.69
N GLN A 104 -23.12 -2.12 6.52
CA GLN A 104 -22.90 -0.80 7.13
C GLN A 104 -22.62 0.28 6.08
N LEU A 105 -21.76 -0.02 5.09
CA LEU A 105 -21.51 0.90 3.98
C LEU A 105 -22.80 1.20 3.19
N MET A 106 -23.58 0.15 2.85
CA MET A 106 -24.82 0.28 2.11
C MET A 106 -25.86 1.11 2.88
N ALA A 107 -25.96 0.93 4.19
CA ALA A 107 -26.84 1.75 5.04
C ALA A 107 -26.43 3.23 5.04
N GLY A 108 -25.13 3.52 5.04
CA GLY A 108 -24.61 4.90 5.01
C GLY A 108 -24.83 5.62 3.68
N ILE A 109 -24.73 4.91 2.55
CA ILE A 109 -24.92 5.50 1.21
C ILE A 109 -26.38 5.45 0.74
N GLY A 110 -27.20 4.53 1.26
CA GLY A 110 -28.59 4.31 0.86
C GLY A 110 -29.59 5.33 1.44
N THR A 111 -29.11 6.44 1.98
CA THR A 111 -29.94 7.45 2.68
C THR A 111 -30.69 8.40 1.74
N GLY A 112 -30.38 8.36 0.44
CA GLY A 112 -30.95 9.30 -0.55
C GLY A 112 -30.34 10.70 -0.52
N ILE A 113 -29.35 10.93 0.35
CA ILE A 113 -28.61 12.19 0.46
C ILE A 113 -27.28 12.04 -0.29
N PRO A 114 -26.80 13.08 -1.01
CA PRO A 114 -25.46 13.06 -1.59
C PRO A 114 -24.39 12.84 -0.51
N VAL A 115 -23.56 11.81 -0.70
CA VAL A 115 -22.46 11.45 0.22
C VAL A 115 -21.10 11.45 -0.50
N ASN A 116 -20.02 11.67 0.25
CA ASN A 116 -18.66 11.56 -0.29
C ASN A 116 -18.24 10.08 -0.35
N ILE A 117 -18.42 9.45 -1.51
CA ILE A 117 -18.14 8.02 -1.67
C ILE A 117 -16.66 7.67 -1.44
N THR A 118 -15.74 8.59 -1.70
CA THR A 118 -14.30 8.37 -1.43
C THR A 118 -14.08 8.15 0.04
N GLN A 119 -14.63 9.01 0.89
CA GLN A 119 -14.50 8.90 2.35
C GLN A 119 -15.16 7.62 2.87
N HIS A 120 -16.40 7.33 2.47
CA HIS A 120 -17.11 6.12 2.89
C HIS A 120 -16.39 4.84 2.45
N SER A 121 -15.85 4.81 1.23
CA SER A 121 -15.08 3.66 0.72
C SER A 121 -13.76 3.49 1.47
N THR A 122 -13.09 4.60 1.82
CA THR A 122 -11.86 4.56 2.62
C THR A 122 -12.15 4.00 4.01
N PHE A 123 -13.19 4.47 4.70
CA PHE A 123 -13.57 3.95 6.03
C PHE A 123 -13.90 2.47 5.99
N TYR A 124 -14.72 2.05 5.02
CA TYR A 124 -15.03 0.63 4.80
C TYR A 124 -13.75 -0.21 4.62
N ALA A 125 -12.81 0.25 3.78
CA ALA A 125 -11.57 -0.47 3.54
C ALA A 125 -10.70 -0.61 4.80
N TRP A 126 -10.65 0.42 5.64
CA TRP A 126 -9.93 0.38 6.92
C TRP A 126 -10.60 -0.55 7.92
N ASP A 127 -11.93 -0.49 8.08
CA ASP A 127 -12.67 -1.37 8.99
C ASP A 127 -12.51 -2.84 8.59
N VAL A 128 -12.60 -3.16 7.29
CA VAL A 128 -12.36 -4.52 6.79
C VAL A 128 -10.91 -4.95 7.04
N MET A 129 -9.94 -4.06 6.82
CA MET A 129 -8.53 -4.35 7.12
C MET A 129 -8.33 -4.61 8.61
N GLY A 130 -8.95 -3.84 9.49
CA GLY A 130 -8.89 -4.03 10.95
C GLY A 130 -9.41 -5.39 11.38
N GLU A 131 -10.61 -5.72 10.89
CA GLU A 131 -11.28 -6.98 11.18
C GLU A 131 -10.46 -8.20 10.71
N ILE A 132 -9.89 -8.14 9.51
CA ILE A 132 -9.14 -9.27 8.93
C ILE A 132 -7.71 -9.36 9.51
N ALA A 133 -6.98 -8.23 9.57
CA ALA A 133 -5.57 -8.23 9.91
C ALA A 133 -5.30 -8.23 11.42
N PHE A 134 -6.14 -7.53 12.20
CA PHE A 134 -5.93 -7.33 13.63
C PHE A 134 -7.04 -7.94 14.49
N SER A 135 -8.11 -8.45 13.86
CA SER A 135 -9.34 -8.86 14.56
C SER A 135 -9.91 -7.76 15.46
N LYS A 136 -9.68 -6.50 15.07
CA LYS A 136 -10.11 -5.29 15.78
C LYS A 136 -10.92 -4.43 14.82
N ASP A 137 -12.09 -4.02 15.25
CA ASP A 137 -12.86 -3.02 14.54
C ASP A 137 -12.28 -1.62 14.82
N PHE A 138 -11.99 -0.85 13.78
CA PHE A 138 -11.63 0.56 13.96
C PHE A 138 -12.86 1.42 14.28
N GLY A 139 -14.07 0.90 14.00
CA GLY A 139 -15.32 1.58 14.29
C GLY A 139 -15.48 2.87 13.50
N MET A 140 -14.99 2.94 12.26
CA MET A 140 -14.98 4.16 11.45
C MET A 140 -16.36 4.52 10.86
N THR A 141 -17.44 4.32 11.62
CA THR A 141 -18.80 4.71 11.28
C THR A 141 -19.03 6.21 11.52
N GLY A 142 -18.36 7.05 10.72
CA GLY A 142 -18.61 8.50 10.64
C GLY A 142 -17.53 9.41 11.22
N LEU A 143 -16.59 8.88 12.01
CA LEU A 143 -15.42 9.62 12.51
C LEU A 143 -14.13 8.86 12.19
N GLU A 144 -13.12 9.59 11.74
CA GLU A 144 -11.83 9.01 11.40
C GLU A 144 -11.05 8.64 12.67
N HIS A 145 -10.67 7.37 12.78
CA HIS A 145 -9.84 6.89 13.86
C HIS A 145 -8.44 7.56 13.81
N PRO A 146 -7.89 8.08 14.92
CA PRO A 146 -6.60 8.79 14.92
C PRO A 146 -5.41 8.00 14.35
N ALA A 147 -5.47 6.66 14.42
CA ALA A 147 -4.46 5.79 13.80
C ALA A 147 -4.48 5.85 12.25
N VAL A 148 -5.65 6.10 11.65
CA VAL A 148 -5.83 6.19 10.20
C VAL A 148 -5.39 7.54 9.66
N ASP A 149 -5.64 8.64 10.40
CA ASP A 149 -5.11 9.97 10.07
C ASP A 149 -3.57 9.97 10.04
N GLY A 150 -2.94 9.36 11.04
CA GLY A 150 -1.48 9.17 11.08
C GLY A 150 -0.94 8.42 9.85
N LEU A 151 -1.71 7.46 9.34
CA LEU A 151 -1.35 6.65 8.20
C LEU A 151 -1.60 7.36 6.86
N HIS A 152 -2.67 8.15 6.72
CA HIS A 152 -2.89 9.01 5.54
C HIS A 152 -1.79 10.05 5.41
N TRP A 153 -1.38 10.65 6.53
CA TRP A 153 -0.22 11.55 6.55
C TRP A 153 1.06 10.83 6.12
N ALA A 154 1.31 9.64 6.64
CA ALA A 154 2.46 8.83 6.26
C ALA A 154 2.45 8.46 4.78
N MET A 155 1.30 8.06 4.22
CA MET A 155 1.14 7.74 2.80
C MET A 155 1.33 8.95 1.89
N THR A 156 0.81 10.11 2.28
CA THR A 156 1.00 11.38 1.54
C THR A 156 2.46 11.79 1.56
N THR A 157 3.12 11.67 2.70
CA THR A 157 4.55 11.94 2.86
C THR A 157 5.37 10.96 2.04
N ALA A 158 5.06 9.66 2.08
CA ALA A 158 5.70 8.66 1.26
C ALA A 158 5.53 8.96 -0.23
N GLY A 159 4.34 9.34 -0.70
CA GLY A 159 4.10 9.68 -2.11
C GLY A 159 5.02 10.78 -2.65
N VAL A 160 5.41 11.75 -1.81
CA VAL A 160 6.38 12.79 -2.17
C VAL A 160 7.81 12.30 -2.03
N VAL A 161 8.16 11.71 -0.88
CA VAL A 161 9.56 11.45 -0.54
C VAL A 161 10.10 10.18 -1.23
N THR A 162 9.24 9.22 -1.58
CA THR A 162 9.64 7.99 -2.33
C THR A 162 10.02 8.25 -3.78
N THR A 163 9.65 9.41 -4.35
CA THR A 163 10.15 9.83 -5.67
C THR A 163 11.65 10.16 -5.64
N LEU A 164 12.22 10.39 -4.45
CA LEU A 164 13.63 10.68 -4.23
C LEU A 164 14.21 9.69 -3.22
N PRO A 165 14.54 8.45 -3.61
CA PRO A 165 15.01 7.41 -2.67
C PRO A 165 16.24 7.83 -1.84
N TRP A 166 17.11 8.70 -2.40
CA TRP A 166 18.26 9.26 -1.67
C TRP A 166 17.84 10.19 -0.53
N LEU A 167 16.73 10.92 -0.67
CA LEU A 167 16.23 11.86 0.33
C LEU A 167 15.75 11.12 1.57
N MET A 168 15.06 9.98 1.42
CA MET A 168 14.67 9.14 2.56
C MET A 168 15.88 8.63 3.35
N ASN A 169 16.93 8.20 2.66
CA ASN A 169 18.16 7.74 3.32
C ASN A 169 18.83 8.87 4.12
N MET A 170 18.76 10.12 3.66
CA MET A 170 19.24 11.28 4.39
C MET A 170 18.34 11.65 5.59
N LEU A 171 17.01 11.66 5.39
CA LEU A 171 16.05 12.04 6.43
C LEU A 171 16.06 11.08 7.63
N ARG A 172 16.42 9.80 7.43
CA ARG A 172 16.56 8.80 8.51
C ARG A 172 17.63 9.12 9.55
N VAL A 173 18.61 9.94 9.18
CA VAL A 173 19.71 10.32 10.08
C VAL A 173 19.32 11.50 10.97
N ILE A 174 18.18 12.16 10.70
CA ILE A 174 17.70 13.33 11.43
C ILE A 174 16.78 12.89 12.59
N PRO A 175 17.18 13.09 13.87
CA PRO A 175 16.34 12.73 15.01
C PRO A 175 15.00 13.48 14.99
N GLY A 176 13.89 12.77 15.26
CA GLY A 176 12.54 13.35 15.36
C GLY A 176 11.69 13.32 14.08
N ALA A 177 12.26 13.00 12.92
CA ALA A 177 11.52 12.90 11.66
C ALA A 177 10.53 11.71 11.60
N THR A 178 10.69 10.71 12.47
CA THR A 178 9.89 9.48 12.49
C THR A 178 8.80 9.44 13.56
N GLY A 179 8.69 10.44 14.43
CA GLY A 179 7.85 10.37 15.65
C GLY A 179 6.34 10.15 15.42
N ARG A 180 5.79 10.43 14.23
CA ARG A 180 4.39 10.12 13.90
C ARG A 180 4.16 8.66 13.50
N PHE A 181 5.18 7.97 12.97
CA PHE A 181 5.09 6.54 12.65
C PHE A 181 5.01 5.67 13.92
N GLU A 182 5.58 6.14 15.02
CA GLU A 182 5.58 5.44 16.31
C GLU A 182 4.17 5.25 16.89
N ARG A 183 3.23 6.17 16.62
CA ARG A 183 1.84 6.05 17.08
C ARG A 183 1.10 4.85 16.47
N PHE A 184 1.29 4.63 15.17
CA PHE A 184 0.69 3.48 14.47
C PHE A 184 1.35 2.18 14.94
N ALA A 185 2.69 2.16 15.07
CA ALA A 185 3.41 1.00 15.58
C ALA A 185 2.99 0.64 17.02
N GLY A 186 2.75 1.66 17.87
CA GLY A 186 2.23 1.50 19.22
C GLY A 186 0.86 0.81 19.23
N TRP A 187 -0.10 1.31 18.43
CA TRP A 187 -1.44 0.71 18.32
C TRP A 187 -1.38 -0.75 17.84
N CYS A 188 -0.52 -1.07 16.87
CA CYS A 188 -0.33 -2.45 16.41
C CYS A 188 0.25 -3.39 17.48
N SER A 189 0.92 -2.85 18.50
CA SER A 189 1.50 -3.62 19.60
C SER A 189 0.57 -3.81 20.79
N GLU A 190 -0.57 -3.12 20.82
CA GLU A 190 -1.57 -3.25 21.89
C GLU A 190 -2.30 -4.60 21.78
N PRO A 191 -2.39 -5.39 22.87
CA PRO A 191 -3.19 -6.61 22.90
C PRO A 191 -4.64 -6.36 22.46
N ALA A 192 -5.29 -7.34 21.85
CA ALA A 192 -6.74 -7.30 21.70
C ALA A 192 -7.38 -7.47 23.07
N GLU A 193 -8.18 -6.49 23.50
CA GLU A 193 -9.05 -6.66 24.66
C GLU A 193 -10.12 -7.70 24.30
N TYR A 194 -10.24 -8.72 25.15
CA TYR A 194 -11.17 -9.84 25.02
C TYR A 194 -12.55 -9.48 25.56
#